data_AF-A0A0A9WG75-F1
#
_entry.id   AF-A0A0A9WG75-F1
#
_cell.length_a   1.000
_cell.length_b   1.000
_cell.length_c   1.000
_cell.angle_alpha   90.00
_cell.angle_beta   90.00
_cell.angle_gamma   90.00
#
_symmetry.space_group_name_H-M   'P 1'
#
loop_
_entity.id
_entity.type
_entity.pdbx_description
1 polymer ?
#
loop_
_entity_poly.entity_id
_entity_poly.type
_entity_poly.pdbx_seq_one_letter_code
_entity_poly.pdbx_strand_id
1 'polypeptide(L)'
;MEPEIELIKEEIRAILEETQKDIENEEMNEEKAIINRRRLYVQIEGIRDVRNRLSSTKKKDVDEMFVELRGQETLAKYEIIMIEERYIKEAWSNSSEGTFNSEESSDNKESGLYEIDEDFE
;
A
#
# COMPACT_ATOMS: atom_id res chain seq x y z
N MET A 1 -7.33 -26.78 11.30
CA MET A 1 -7.27 -25.34 10.95
C MET A 1 -6.57 -24.62 12.08
N GLU A 2 -5.59 -23.76 11.79
CA GLU A 2 -4.88 -22.99 12.82
C GLU A 2 -5.76 -21.81 13.27
N PRO A 3 -6.04 -21.62 14.58
CA PRO A 3 -7.03 -20.63 15.05
C PRO A 3 -6.77 -19.21 14.57
N GLU A 4 -5.50 -18.83 14.41
CA GLU A 4 -5.10 -17.50 13.97
C GLU A 4 -5.44 -17.24 12.49
N ILE A 5 -5.39 -18.28 11.64
CA ILE A 5 -5.77 -18.16 10.23
C ILE A 5 -7.28 -17.93 10.10
N GLU A 6 -8.08 -18.63 10.91
CA GLU A 6 -9.53 -18.42 10.93
C GLU A 6 -9.90 -17.02 11.41
N LEU A 7 -9.23 -16.51 12.45
CA LEU A 7 -9.44 -15.16 12.94
C LEU A 7 -9.16 -14.11 11.85
N ILE A 8 -8.03 -14.22 11.15
CA ILE A 8 -7.67 -13.32 10.03
C ILE A 8 -8.75 -13.34 8.95
N LYS A 9 -9.26 -14.54 8.59
CA LYS A 9 -10.31 -14.69 7.58
C LYS A 9 -11.61 -14.02 8.00
N GLU A 10 -12.01 -14.20 9.25
CA GLU A 10 -13.21 -13.58 9.81
C GLU A 10 -13.08 -12.06 9.84
N GLU A 11 -11.94 -11.54 10.28
CA GLU A 11 -11.70 -10.10 10.35
C GLU A 11 -11.65 -9.45 8.96
N ILE A 12 -10.96 -10.06 7.99
CA ILE A 12 -10.98 -9.58 6.59
C ILE A 12 -12.41 -9.60 6.07
N ARG A 13 -13.14 -10.70 6.23
CA ARG A 13 -14.54 -10.79 5.78
C ARG A 13 -15.41 -9.70 6.39
N ALA A 14 -15.29 -9.47 7.69
CA ALA A 14 -16.05 -8.42 8.37
C ALA A 14 -15.75 -7.03 7.80
N ILE A 15 -14.48 -6.72 7.52
CA ILE A 15 -14.10 -5.43 6.92
C ILE A 15 -14.66 -5.29 5.50
N LEU A 16 -14.63 -6.36 4.70
CA LEU A 16 -15.18 -6.36 3.34
C LEU A 16 -16.70 -6.16 3.35
N GLU A 17 -17.41 -6.87 4.24
CA GLU A 17 -18.87 -6.74 4.40
C GLU A 17 -19.28 -5.35 4.88
N GLU A 18 -18.55 -4.81 5.86
CA GLU A 18 -18.74 -3.44 6.36
C GLU A 18 -18.53 -2.42 5.23
N THR A 19 -17.43 -2.54 4.49
CA THR A 19 -17.11 -1.66 3.36
C THR A 19 -18.19 -1.72 2.28
N GLN A 20 -18.62 -2.91 1.88
CA GLN A 20 -19.67 -3.09 0.89
C GLN A 20 -20.98 -2.46 1.34
N LYS A 21 -21.35 -2.66 2.61
CA LYS A 21 -22.55 -2.09 3.20
C LYS A 21 -22.50 -0.56 3.27
N ASP A 22 -21.36 0.00 3.66
CA ASP A 22 -21.16 1.46 3.66
C ASP A 22 -21.29 2.04 2.25
N ILE A 23 -20.81 1.34 1.22
CA ILE A 23 -20.96 1.74 -0.18
C ILE A 23 -22.43 1.66 -0.63
N GLU A 24 -23.11 0.55 -0.35
CA GLU A 24 -24.51 0.34 -0.74
C GLU A 24 -25.48 1.34 -0.09
N ASN A 25 -25.18 1.76 1.14
CA ASN A 25 -25.98 2.75 1.86
C ASN A 25 -25.54 4.20 1.61
N GLU A 26 -24.57 4.43 0.71
CA GLU A 26 -23.98 5.76 0.45
C GLU A 26 -23.38 6.42 1.71
N GLU A 27 -22.97 5.62 2.70
CA GLU A 27 -22.37 6.09 3.95
C GLU A 27 -20.84 6.10 3.92
N MET A 28 -20.22 5.56 2.85
CA MET A 28 -18.77 5.54 2.68
C MET A 28 -18.24 6.95 2.39
N ASN A 29 -17.36 7.45 3.26
CA ASN A 29 -16.64 8.71 3.12
C ASN A 29 -15.13 8.51 3.28
N GLU A 30 -14.33 9.57 3.09
CA GLU A 30 -12.86 9.50 3.17
C GLU A 30 -12.35 8.98 4.53
N GLU A 31 -12.97 9.40 5.64
CA GLU A 31 -12.55 8.97 6.98
C GLU A 31 -12.77 7.46 7.18
N LYS A 32 -13.98 6.96 6.86
CA LYS A 32 -14.28 5.53 6.91
C LYS A 32 -13.37 4.74 5.96
N ALA A 33 -13.13 5.25 4.76
CA ALA A 33 -12.21 4.67 3.79
C ALA A 33 -10.79 4.54 4.35
N ILE A 34 -10.24 5.58 4.98
CA ILE A 34 -8.93 5.56 5.62
C ILE A 34 -8.88 4.51 6.75
N ILE A 35 -9.94 4.41 7.56
CA ILE A 35 -10.03 3.43 8.65
C ILE A 35 -10.05 2.00 8.11
N ASN A 36 -10.92 1.69 7.15
CA ASN A 36 -11.04 0.34 6.58
C ASN A 36 -9.77 -0.08 5.86
N ARG A 37 -9.16 0.85 5.10
CA ARG A 37 -7.84 0.67 4.50
C ARG A 37 -6.78 0.29 5.54
N ARG A 38 -6.68 1.04 6.65
CA ARG A 38 -5.71 0.74 7.72
C ARG A 38 -5.96 -0.62 8.37
N ARG A 39 -7.22 -0.98 8.63
CA ARG A 39 -7.59 -2.29 9.18
C ARG A 39 -7.16 -3.43 8.24
N LEU A 40 -7.35 -3.28 6.94
CA LEU A 40 -6.88 -4.27 5.95
C LEU A 40 -5.36 -4.38 5.91
N TYR A 41 -4.62 -3.27 6.04
CA TYR A 41 -3.15 -3.31 6.14
C TYR A 41 -2.68 -4.11 7.36
N VAL A 42 -3.31 -3.93 8.53
CA VAL A 42 -3.01 -4.71 9.74
C VAL A 42 -3.21 -6.22 9.49
N GLN A 43 -4.27 -6.61 8.78
CA GLN A 43 -4.49 -8.02 8.43
C GLN A 43 -3.43 -8.57 7.49
N ILE A 44 -2.98 -7.78 6.51
CA ILE A 44 -1.89 -8.16 5.60
C ILE A 44 -0.58 -8.38 6.37
N GLU A 45 -0.29 -7.54 7.37
CA GLU A 45 0.86 -7.72 8.26
C GLU A 45 0.72 -9.01 9.08
N GLY A 46 -0.44 -9.25 9.71
CA GLY A 46 -0.73 -10.50 10.43
C GLY A 46 -0.54 -11.74 9.55
N ILE A 47 -1.00 -11.72 8.30
CA ILE A 47 -0.78 -12.80 7.33
C ILE A 47 0.71 -13.04 7.09
N ARG A 48 1.52 -11.97 6.94
CA ARG A 48 2.97 -12.10 6.73
C ARG A 48 3.64 -12.75 7.94
N ASP A 49 3.24 -12.39 9.15
CA ASP A 49 3.78 -12.94 10.38
C ASP A 49 3.43 -14.42 10.57
N VAL A 50 2.18 -14.82 10.28
CA VAL A 50 1.77 -16.22 10.28
C VAL A 50 2.58 -17.02 9.26
N ARG A 51 2.69 -16.53 8.02
CA ARG A 51 3.49 -17.19 6.97
C ARG A 51 4.95 -17.34 7.34
N ASN A 52 5.55 -16.32 7.95
CA ASN A 52 6.93 -16.37 8.40
C ASN A 52 7.13 -17.48 9.44
N ARG A 53 6.22 -17.60 10.41
CA ARG A 53 6.25 -18.69 11.41
C ARG A 53 6.06 -20.06 10.75
N LEU A 54 5.10 -20.19 9.85
CA LEU A 54 4.81 -21.43 9.13
C LEU A 54 5.96 -21.88 8.21
N SER A 55 6.73 -20.95 7.64
CA SER A 55 7.86 -21.25 6.74
C SER A 55 8.96 -22.09 7.40
N SER A 56 9.02 -22.07 8.74
CA SER A 56 9.96 -22.88 9.51
C SER A 56 9.51 -24.35 9.68
N THR A 57 8.29 -24.70 9.24
CA THR A 57 7.66 -26.01 9.47
C THR A 57 7.56 -26.82 8.17
N LYS A 58 8.06 -28.07 8.16
CA LYS A 58 8.05 -28.97 6.98
C LYS A 58 6.87 -29.94 6.97
N LYS A 59 5.62 -29.45 6.94
CA LYS A 59 4.41 -30.29 6.92
C LYS A 59 3.54 -29.97 5.70
N LYS A 60 2.92 -30.97 5.08
CA LYS A 60 2.03 -30.79 3.92
C LYS A 60 0.86 -29.84 4.21
N ASP A 61 0.29 -29.89 5.42
CA ASP A 61 -0.81 -29.01 5.85
C ASP A 61 -0.42 -27.52 5.82
N VAL A 62 0.88 -27.22 5.88
CA VAL A 62 1.42 -25.87 5.78
C VAL A 62 1.22 -25.32 4.37
N ASP A 63 1.35 -26.15 3.32
CA ASP A 63 1.17 -25.71 1.93
C ASP A 63 -0.27 -25.24 1.67
N GLU A 64 -1.27 -25.98 2.18
CA GLU A 64 -2.69 -25.60 2.07
C GLU A 64 -2.96 -24.27 2.80
N MET A 65 -2.41 -24.11 4.01
CA MET A 65 -2.48 -22.85 4.76
C MET A 65 -1.80 -21.68 4.04
N PHE A 66 -0.67 -21.91 3.38
CA PHE A 66 0.02 -20.88 2.59
C PHE A 66 -0.80 -20.41 1.39
N VAL A 67 -1.54 -21.31 0.74
CA VAL A 67 -2.45 -20.96 -0.36
C VAL A 67 -3.61 -20.13 0.17
N GLU A 68 -4.21 -20.55 1.28
CA GLU A 68 -5.32 -19.84 1.90
C GLU A 68 -4.93 -18.42 2.34
N LEU A 69 -3.81 -18.28 3.05
CA LEU A 69 -3.27 -16.99 3.48
C LEU A 69 -2.93 -16.07 2.30
N ARG A 70 -2.42 -16.63 1.19
CA ARG A 70 -2.22 -15.84 -0.04
C ARG A 70 -3.52 -15.36 -0.67
N GLY A 71 -4.57 -16.19 -0.63
CA GLY A 71 -5.91 -15.79 -1.08
C GLY A 71 -6.43 -14.59 -0.28
N GLN A 72 -6.33 -14.67 1.05
CA GLN A 72 -6.75 -13.59 1.94
C GLN A 72 -5.93 -12.31 1.74
N GLU A 73 -4.60 -12.40 1.60
CA GLU A 73 -3.76 -11.23 1.33
C GLU A 73 -4.13 -10.56 0.01
N THR A 74 -4.46 -11.35 -1.01
CA THR A 74 -4.87 -10.84 -2.33
C THR A 74 -6.19 -10.09 -2.24
N LEU A 75 -7.18 -10.65 -1.54
CA LEU A 75 -8.49 -10.01 -1.33
C LEU A 75 -8.34 -8.68 -0.60
N ALA A 76 -7.60 -8.66 0.51
CA ALA A 76 -7.36 -7.44 1.28
C ALA A 76 -6.66 -6.36 0.44
N LYS A 77 -5.63 -6.72 -0.35
CA LYS A 77 -4.94 -5.77 -1.23
C LYS A 77 -5.84 -5.21 -2.32
N TYR A 78 -6.69 -6.05 -2.91
CA TYR A 78 -7.62 -5.60 -3.93
C TYR A 78 -8.60 -4.57 -3.36
N GLU A 79 -9.17 -4.83 -2.18
CA GLU A 79 -10.09 -3.90 -1.54
C GLU A 79 -9.40 -2.56 -1.19
N ILE A 80 -8.16 -2.60 -0.71
CA ILE A 80 -7.37 -1.39 -0.47
C ILE A 80 -7.27 -0.53 -1.74
N ILE A 81 -6.95 -1.14 -2.89
CA ILE A 81 -6.86 -0.42 -4.17
C ILE A 81 -8.21 0.21 -4.51
N MET A 82 -9.30 -0.53 -4.38
CA MET A 82 -10.65 -0.04 -4.67
C MET A 82 -11.03 1.15 -3.78
N ILE A 83 -10.73 1.07 -2.49
CA ILE A 83 -10.95 2.16 -1.52
C ILE A 83 -10.10 3.38 -1.90
N GLU A 84 -8.80 3.18 -2.12
CA GLU A 84 -7.86 4.26 -2.46
C GLU A 84 -8.28 4.99 -3.74
N GLU A 85 -8.63 4.24 -4.79
CA GLU A 85 -8.99 4.79 -6.09
C GLU A 85 -10.30 5.58 -6.09
N ARG A 86 -11.22 5.29 -5.17
CA ARG A 86 -12.57 5.88 -5.13
C ARG A 86 -12.71 6.99 -4.10
N TYR A 87 -12.00 6.89 -2.98
CA TYR A 87 -12.28 7.74 -1.81
C TYR A 87 -11.07 8.52 -1.28
N ILE A 88 -9.84 8.23 -1.72
CA ILE A 88 -8.61 8.82 -1.16
C ILE A 88 -7.79 9.58 -2.23
N LYS A 89 -8.16 9.51 -3.50
CA LYS A 89 -7.37 9.97 -4.67
C LYS A 89 -6.86 11.42 -4.62
N GLU A 90 -7.45 12.31 -3.83
CA GLU A 90 -7.05 13.73 -3.78
C GLU A 90 -5.93 14.04 -2.76
N ALA A 91 -5.62 13.14 -1.82
CA ALA A 91 -4.60 13.40 -0.79
C ALA A 91 -3.14 13.36 -1.32
N TRP A 92 -2.89 12.76 -2.49
CA TRP A 92 -1.54 12.60 -3.04
C TRP A 92 -1.18 13.68 -4.06
N SER A 93 -2.19 14.32 -4.67
CA SER A 93 -2.00 15.40 -5.65
C SER A 93 -1.65 16.75 -5.01
N ASN A 94 -1.98 16.96 -3.74
CA ASN A 94 -1.74 18.24 -3.05
C ASN A 94 -0.40 18.33 -2.29
N SER A 95 0.49 17.33 -2.41
CA SER A 95 1.80 17.36 -1.73
C SER A 95 2.96 17.89 -2.60
N SER A 96 2.72 18.21 -3.88
CA SER A 96 3.75 18.73 -4.79
C SER A 96 3.65 20.24 -5.09
N GLU A 97 2.64 20.96 -4.59
CA GLU A 97 2.59 22.43 -4.66
C GLU A 97 3.40 23.07 -3.53
N GLY A 98 4.63 22.58 -3.32
CA GLY A 98 5.68 23.36 -2.69
C GLY A 98 6.09 24.45 -3.66
N THR A 99 5.56 25.66 -3.49
CA THR A 99 6.04 26.86 -4.17
C THR A 99 7.49 27.11 -3.77
N PHE A 100 8.42 26.60 -4.59
CA PHE A 100 9.83 27.00 -4.53
C PHE A 100 9.93 28.42 -5.07
N ASN A 101 9.66 29.42 -4.22
CA ASN A 101 10.07 30.78 -4.49
C ASN A 101 11.60 30.82 -4.33
N SER A 102 12.32 30.52 -5.40
CA SER A 102 13.73 30.83 -5.51
C SER A 102 13.88 32.34 -5.44
N GLU A 103 14.43 32.85 -4.35
CA GLU A 103 14.99 34.19 -4.29
C GLU A 103 16.05 34.31 -5.40
N GLU A 104 15.73 35.16 -6.37
CA GLU A 104 16.62 35.60 -7.43
C GLU A 104 17.79 36.36 -6.79
N SER A 105 18.96 35.74 -6.75
CA SER A 105 20.23 36.42 -6.47
C SER A 105 21.18 36.17 -7.64
N SER A 106 20.99 36.97 -8.69
CA SER A 106 21.88 37.05 -9.84
C SER A 106 22.89 38.18 -9.61
N ASP A 107 24.09 37.82 -9.12
CA ASP A 107 25.27 38.66 -9.21
C ASP A 107 26.46 37.86 -9.78
N ASN A 108 26.49 37.85 -11.11
CA ASN A 108 27.60 38.24 -12.01
C ASN A 108 29.01 37.58 -11.95
N LYS A 109 29.51 37.34 -13.19
CA LYS A 109 30.91 37.06 -13.66
C LYS A 109 31.40 35.61 -13.59
N GLU A 110 32.18 35.06 -14.51
CA GLU A 110 32.72 35.44 -15.84
C GLU A 110 33.55 34.22 -16.31
N SER A 111 33.44 33.86 -17.59
CA SER A 111 34.39 33.11 -18.44
C SER A 111 35.04 31.77 -17.98
N GLY A 112 35.02 30.78 -18.87
CA GLY A 112 35.95 29.65 -18.82
C GLY A 112 35.64 28.54 -19.83
N LEU A 113 35.74 28.85 -21.13
CA LEU A 113 35.81 27.86 -22.21
C LEU A 113 36.98 26.91 -21.97
N TYR A 114 36.73 25.59 -22.02
CA TYR A 114 37.74 24.63 -22.45
C TYR A 114 37.09 23.61 -23.37
N GLU A 115 37.51 23.67 -24.63
CA GLU A 115 37.35 22.66 -25.67
C GLU A 115 38.09 21.40 -25.23
N ILE A 116 37.46 20.23 -25.41
CA ILE A 116 38.13 18.93 -25.25
C ILE A 116 38.25 18.34 -26.65
N ASP A 117 39.40 18.57 -27.27
CA ASP A 117 39.96 17.68 -28.28
C ASP A 117 40.91 16.74 -27.55
N GLU A 118 40.82 15.44 -27.78
CA GLU A 118 42.01 14.60 -27.99
C GLU A 118 41.63 13.23 -28.57
N ASP A 119 42.38 12.91 -29.61
CA ASP A 119 42.24 11.79 -30.54
C ASP A 119 42.45 10.42 -29.87
N PHE A 120 41.71 9.42 -30.34
CA PHE A 120 41.99 8.00 -30.08
C PHE A 120 42.71 7.43 -31.31
N GLU A 121 44.02 7.20 -31.19
CA GLU A 121 44.79 6.30 -32.08
C GLU A 121 44.42 4.83 -31.85
#